data_AF-F8KZV6-F1
#
_entry.id   AF-F8KZV6-F1
#
_cell.length_a   1.000
_cell.length_b   1.000
_cell.length_c   1.000
_cell.angle_alpha   90.00
_cell.angle_beta   90.00
_cell.angle_gamma   90.00
#
_symmetry.space_group_name_H-M   'P 1'
#
loop_
_entity.id
_entity.type
_entity.pdbx_description
1 polymer ?
#
loop_
_entity_poly.entity_id
_entity_poly.type
_entity_poly.pdbx_seq_one_letter_code
_entity_poly.pdbx_strand_id
1 'polypeptide(L)'
;MVQCKAKSKRSGVQCQRHATKGKAVCRIHGALAGPKTKEGINRIKQANTKHGNYTKEAFTERRAFRNLLKEYKEQLSEIDA
;
A
#
# COMPACT_ATOMS: atom_id res chain seq x y z
N MET A 1 -30.81 10.75 -4.55
CA MET A 1 -29.52 10.04 -4.42
C MET A 1 -28.41 10.95 -4.95
N VAL A 2 -27.38 11.27 -4.16
CA VAL A 2 -26.34 12.24 -4.55
C VAL A 2 -25.45 11.66 -5.66
N GLN A 3 -25.05 12.47 -6.65
CA GLN A 3 -24.15 12.06 -7.72
C GLN A 3 -22.68 12.09 -7.26
N CYS A 4 -21.84 11.23 -7.84
CA CYS A 4 -20.41 11.24 -7.58
C CYS A 4 -19.76 12.57 -8.03
N LYS A 5 -18.96 13.17 -7.13
CA LYS A 5 -18.27 14.44 -7.41
C LYS A 5 -16.95 14.28 -8.18
N ALA A 6 -16.41 13.07 -8.28
CA ALA A 6 -15.18 12.82 -9.04
C ALA A 6 -15.41 12.89 -10.56
N LYS A 7 -14.34 13.17 -11.31
CA LYS A 7 -14.33 13.11 -12.79
C LYS A 7 -14.06 11.70 -13.28
N SER A 8 -14.74 11.29 -14.34
CA SER A 8 -14.50 10.04 -15.05
C SER A 8 -13.08 10.05 -15.63
N LYS A 9 -12.29 9.01 -15.35
CA LYS A 9 -10.95 8.86 -15.93
C LYS A 9 -10.94 8.80 -17.46
N ARG A 10 -12.02 8.29 -18.08
CA ARG A 10 -12.09 8.10 -19.54
C ARG A 10 -12.49 9.38 -20.28
N SER A 11 -13.46 10.11 -19.74
CA SER A 11 -14.11 11.22 -20.43
C SER A 11 -13.78 12.59 -19.83
N GLY A 12 -13.12 12.66 -18.67
CA GLY A 12 -12.77 13.92 -18.00
C GLY A 12 -13.95 14.70 -17.41
N VAL A 13 -15.19 14.36 -17.77
CA VAL A 13 -16.41 14.96 -17.23
C VAL A 13 -16.82 14.36 -15.88
N GLN A 14 -17.74 15.02 -15.17
CA GLN A 14 -18.24 14.52 -13.89
C GLN A 14 -18.79 13.09 -14.01
N CYS A 15 -18.47 12.26 -13.02
CA CYS A 15 -18.93 10.89 -12.98
C CYS A 15 -20.45 10.81 -12.83
N GLN A 16 -21.09 10.13 -13.77
CA GLN A 16 -22.55 9.97 -13.79
C GLN A 16 -23.07 8.94 -12.77
N ARG A 17 -22.20 8.13 -12.16
CA ARG A 17 -22.63 7.18 -11.11
C ARG A 17 -23.07 7.92 -9.86
N HIS A 18 -24.02 7.32 -9.14
CA HIS A 18 -24.39 7.77 -7.81
C HIS A 18 -23.25 7.60 -6.81
N ALA A 19 -23.15 8.55 -5.89
CA ALA A 19 -22.27 8.44 -4.74
C ALA A 19 -22.78 7.36 -3.78
N THR A 20 -21.85 6.69 -3.10
CA THR A 20 -22.21 5.73 -2.05
C THR A 20 -22.82 6.48 -0.87
N LYS A 21 -23.80 5.88 -0.18
CA LYS A 21 -24.51 6.50 0.95
C LYS A 21 -23.50 7.07 1.97
N GLY A 22 -23.66 8.34 2.33
CA GLY A 22 -22.77 9.04 3.26
C GLY A 22 -21.40 9.44 2.71
N LYS A 23 -21.15 9.31 1.40
CA LYS A 23 -19.88 9.67 0.75
C LYS A 23 -20.10 10.59 -0.43
N ALA A 24 -19.05 11.32 -0.82
CA ALA A 24 -19.10 12.26 -1.95
C ALA A 24 -18.83 11.60 -3.32
N VAL A 25 -18.35 10.37 -3.33
CA VAL A 25 -17.88 9.66 -4.53
C VAL A 25 -18.53 8.29 -4.65
N CYS A 26 -18.47 7.68 -5.84
CA CYS A 26 -18.98 6.33 -6.10
C CYS A 26 -17.94 5.24 -5.77
N ARG A 27 -18.37 3.97 -5.79
CA ARG A 27 -17.53 2.81 -5.52
C ARG A 27 -16.25 2.74 -6.37
N ILE A 28 -16.29 3.27 -7.59
CA ILE A 28 -15.15 3.29 -8.53
C ILE A 28 -14.18 4.44 -8.22
N HIS A 29 -14.69 5.55 -7.68
CA HIS A 29 -13.90 6.74 -7.36
C HIS A 29 -13.53 6.80 -5.87
N GLY A 30 -13.33 5.65 -5.22
CA GLY A 30 -12.76 5.57 -3.87
C GLY A 30 -13.76 5.50 -2.71
N ALA A 31 -15.05 5.32 -2.99
CA ALA A 31 -16.05 5.19 -1.91
C ALA A 31 -15.94 3.87 -1.14
N LEU A 32 -15.27 2.86 -1.69
CA LEU A 32 -14.93 1.62 -0.99
C LEU A 32 -13.51 1.77 -0.44
N ALA A 33 -13.38 2.37 0.73
CA ALA A 33 -12.15 2.25 1.51
C ALA A 33 -12.26 0.99 2.35
N GLY A 34 -11.17 0.23 2.46
CA GLY A 34 -11.09 -0.94 3.34
C GLY A 34 -11.40 -0.61 4.82
N PRO A 35 -11.31 -1.61 5.71
CA PRO A 35 -11.60 -1.43 7.12
C PRO A 35 -10.78 -0.30 7.73
N LYS A 36 -11.41 0.46 8.63
CA LYS A 36 -10.78 1.57 9.36
C LYS A 36 -10.37 1.18 10.77
N THR A 37 -10.88 0.07 11.29
CA THR A 37 -10.53 -0.45 12.61
C THR A 37 -9.22 -1.21 12.55
N LYS A 38 -8.44 -1.16 13.65
CA LYS A 38 -7.19 -1.91 13.78
C LYS A 38 -7.41 -3.41 13.56
N GLU A 39 -8.47 -3.96 14.15
CA GLU A 39 -8.86 -5.36 14.00
C GLU A 39 -9.15 -5.74 12.55
N GLY A 40 -9.93 -4.93 11.83
CA GLY A 40 -10.26 -5.19 10.44
C GLY A 40 -9.04 -5.11 9.53
N ILE A 41 -8.16 -4.14 9.78
CA ILE A 41 -6.88 -4.02 9.06
C ILE A 41 -6.01 -5.25 9.33
N ASN A 42 -5.92 -5.71 10.59
CA ASN A 42 -5.15 -6.90 10.95
C ASN A 42 -5.70 -8.17 10.30
N ARG A 43 -7.02 -8.34 10.28
CA ARG A 43 -7.67 -9.48 9.63
C ARG A 43 -7.33 -9.54 8.13
N ILE A 44 -7.41 -8.40 7.43
CA ILE A 44 -7.03 -8.33 6.02
C ILE A 44 -5.52 -8.54 5.83
N LYS A 45 -4.68 -7.98 6.72
CA LYS A 45 -3.22 -8.20 6.69
C LYS A 45 -2.91 -9.70 6.79
N GLN A 46 -3.52 -10.40 7.74
CA GLN A 46 -3.35 -11.84 7.93
C GLN A 46 -3.84 -12.62 6.70
N ALA A 47 -5.06 -12.36 6.22
CA ALA A 47 -5.63 -13.06 5.07
C ALA A 47 -4.82 -12.89 3.78
N ASN A 48 -4.20 -11.71 3.58
CA ASN A 48 -3.36 -11.44 2.40
C ASN A 48 -1.90 -11.90 2.55
N THR A 49 -1.47 -12.26 3.76
CA THR A 49 -0.10 -12.72 3.99
C THR A 49 0.03 -14.18 3.56
N LYS A 50 0.80 -14.42 2.50
CA LYS A 50 1.08 -15.79 1.99
C LYS A 50 2.32 -16.41 2.61
N HIS A 51 3.47 -15.75 2.47
CA HIS A 51 4.77 -16.27 2.90
C HIS A 51 5.58 -15.28 3.76
N GLY A 52 5.03 -14.11 4.10
CA GLY A 52 5.74 -13.11 4.92
C GLY A 52 6.85 -12.30 4.21
N ASN A 53 7.34 -12.75 3.05
CA ASN A 53 8.46 -12.14 2.31
C ASN A 53 8.24 -10.68 1.85
N TYR A 54 7.02 -10.18 1.85
CA TYR A 54 6.68 -8.80 1.44
C TYR A 54 6.12 -7.96 2.59
N THR A 55 6.30 -8.43 3.82
CA THR A 55 5.98 -7.66 5.02
C THR A 55 6.95 -6.49 5.20
N LYS A 56 6.53 -5.46 5.93
CA LYS A 56 7.40 -4.31 6.22
C LYS A 56 8.65 -4.78 6.97
N GLU A 57 8.46 -5.71 7.89
CA GLU A 57 9.46 -6.37 8.72
C GLU A 57 10.51 -7.09 7.85
N ALA A 58 10.07 -7.91 6.87
CA ALA A 58 10.98 -8.58 5.93
C ALA A 58 11.74 -7.59 5.03
N PHE A 59 11.13 -6.45 4.65
CA PHE A 59 11.84 -5.41 3.90
C PHE A 59 12.90 -4.69 4.75
N THR A 60 12.59 -4.39 6.02
CA THR A 60 13.54 -3.73 6.93
C THR A 60 14.73 -4.63 7.22
N GLU A 61 14.51 -5.92 7.46
CA GLU A 61 15.55 -6.90 7.69
C GLU A 61 16.48 -7.04 6.48
N ARG A 62 15.92 -7.24 5.28
CA ARG A 62 16.72 -7.30 4.03
C ARG A 62 17.52 -6.04 3.79
N ARG A 63 16.99 -4.87 4.14
CA ARG A 63 17.73 -3.60 4.02
C ARG A 63 18.90 -3.56 5.00
N ALA A 64 18.68 -3.95 6.26
CA ALA A 64 19.74 -4.01 7.26
C ALA A 64 20.87 -4.95 6.83
N PHE A 65 20.54 -6.17 6.38
CA PHE A 65 21.54 -7.11 5.87
C PHE A 65 22.31 -6.57 4.66
N ARG A 66 21.65 -5.90 3.72
CA ARG A 66 22.35 -5.29 2.57
C ARG A 66 23.33 -4.21 2.98
N ASN A 67 22.99 -3.40 3.98
CA ASN A 67 23.89 -2.38 4.50
C ASN A 67 25.10 -3.02 5.17
N LEU A 68 24.87 -4.02 6.02
CA LEU A 68 25.96 -4.77 6.67
C LEU A 68 26.90 -5.42 5.65
N LEU A 69 26.35 -6.05 4.60
CA LEU A 69 27.16 -6.64 3.53
C LEU A 69 27.95 -5.59 2.75
N LYS A 70 27.46 -4.35 2.63
CA LYS A 70 28.19 -3.25 2.00
C LYS A 70 29.37 -2.84 2.86
N GLU A 71 29.14 -2.64 4.15
CA GLU A 71 30.17 -2.27 5.13
C GLU A 71 31.29 -3.31 5.19
N TYR A 72 30.95 -4.60 5.27
CA TYR A 72 31.97 -5.65 5.28
C TYR A 72 32.78 -5.74 3.98
N LYS A 73 32.15 -5.48 2.82
CA LYS A 73 32.89 -5.44 1.55
C LYS A 73 33.88 -4.27 1.48
N GLU A 74 33.50 -3.11 2.01
CA GLU A 74 34.38 -1.95 2.10
C GLU A 74 35.57 -2.27 3.01
N GLN A 75 35.32 -2.83 4.20
CA GLN A 75 36.38 -3.26 5.12
C GLN A 75 37.33 -4.30 4.52
N LEU A 76 36.80 -5.32 3.83
CA LEU A 76 37.64 -6.31 3.16
C LEU A 76 38.51 -5.69 2.08
N SER A 77 37.96 -4.76 1.29
CA SER A 77 38.74 -4.07 0.26
C SER A 77 39.86 -3.18 0.83
N GLU A 78 39.71 -2.67 2.05
CA GLU A 78 40.76 -1.93 2.75
C GLU A 78 41.89 -2.85 3.26
N ILE A 79 41.57 -4.10 3.61
CA ILE A 79 42.55 -5.09 4.08
C ILE A 79 43.38 -5.65 2.92
N ASP A 80 42.75 -5.85 1.75
CA ASP A 80 43.39 -6.42 0.57
C ASP A 80 44.19 -5.37 -0.26
N ALA A 81 44.22 -4.10 0.17
CA ALA A 81 44.90 -2.98 -0.50
C ALA A 81 46.29 -2.68 0.11
#